data_AF-A0A0X3YBE6-F1
#
_entry.id   AF-A0A0X3YBE6-F1
#
_cell.length_a   1.000
_cell.length_b   1.000
_cell.length_c   1.000
_cell.angle_alpha   90.00
_cell.angle_beta   90.00
_cell.angle_gamma   90.00
#
_symmetry.space_group_name_H-M   'P 1'
#
loop_
_entity.id
_entity.type
_entity.pdbx_description
1 polymer ?
#
loop_
_entity_poly.entity_id
_entity_poly.type
_entity_poly.pdbx_seq_one_letter_code
_entity_poly.pdbx_strand_id
1 'polypeptide(L)'
;MKSYIERVIAEIPLFFNHFSQCLFRPKRFIQQQSALPEQPDEISKGVEFLILSFLIALFISQLLPEAVNPVALPADDAAFTRLASSALFDLFLLFFAAAIAFGCLRMVGVASSFSAFFRLFAFFCGITMVLLVFANALTNIAMIDPVVAKSWIQLEQSAQALQPMTARLLCNTDATGELVADTATSNALQQQLQQAQVVYQQATERTLFLLGAGLQALMQLILLCWLFIAWFAYGKQQQLSSGKIVLSALLSLGLIYVASILLSLMQTGSQMMALYRSCPTS
;
A
#
# COMPACT_ATOMS: atom_id res chain seq x y z
N MET A 1 -7.85 26.56 -26.12
CA MET A 1 -7.22 25.33 -25.58
C MET A 1 -7.74 25.15 -24.17
N LYS A 2 -8.42 24.03 -23.85
CA LYS A 2 -8.87 23.78 -22.47
C LYS A 2 -7.67 23.68 -21.53
N SER A 3 -7.76 24.28 -20.35
CA SER A 3 -6.71 24.13 -19.32
C SER A 3 -6.61 22.66 -18.93
N TYR A 4 -5.44 22.21 -18.48
CA TYR A 4 -5.23 20.81 -18.05
C TYR A 4 -6.27 20.40 -16.98
N ILE A 5 -6.64 21.32 -16.09
CA ILE A 5 -7.66 21.13 -15.06
C ILE A 5 -9.06 20.90 -15.66
N GLU A 6 -9.45 21.65 -16.70
CA GLU A 6 -10.74 21.44 -17.38
C GLU A 6 -10.82 20.09 -18.10
N ARG A 7 -9.69 19.56 -18.57
CA ARG A 7 -9.63 18.20 -19.15
C ARG A 7 -9.80 17.14 -18.07
N VAL A 8 -9.08 17.28 -16.95
CA VAL A 8 -9.21 16.37 -15.80
C VAL A 8 -10.65 16.39 -15.26
N ILE A 9 -11.27 17.57 -15.11
CA ILE A 9 -12.66 17.68 -14.64
C ILE A 9 -13.64 17.02 -15.62
N ALA A 10 -13.40 17.14 -16.93
CA ALA A 10 -14.24 16.51 -17.94
C ALA A 10 -14.17 14.96 -17.94
N GLU A 11 -13.10 14.39 -17.38
CA GLU A 11 -12.90 12.93 -17.29
C GLU A 11 -13.52 12.31 -16.03
N ILE A 12 -13.87 13.13 -15.03
CA ILE A 12 -14.48 12.67 -13.77
C ILE A 12 -15.76 11.82 -13.97
N PRO A 13 -16.73 12.19 -14.83
CA PRO A 13 -17.92 11.37 -15.04
C PRO A 13 -17.60 10.00 -15.66
N LEU A 14 -16.63 9.97 -16.59
CA LEU A 14 -16.16 8.73 -17.20
C LEU A 14 -15.46 7.85 -16.17
N PHE A 15 -14.66 8.45 -15.28
CA PHE A 15 -14.03 7.76 -14.16
C PHE A 15 -15.07 7.09 -13.27
N PHE A 16 -16.09 7.80 -12.78
CA PHE A 16 -17.12 7.22 -11.92
C PHE A 16 -17.91 6.11 -12.61
N ASN A 17 -18.13 6.21 -13.91
CA ASN A 17 -18.75 5.15 -14.69
C ASN A 17 -17.86 3.89 -14.74
N HIS A 18 -16.57 4.03 -15.06
CA HIS A 18 -15.64 2.88 -15.06
C HIS A 18 -15.46 2.30 -13.64
N PHE A 19 -15.32 3.16 -12.64
CA PHE A 19 -15.21 2.79 -11.22
C PHE A 19 -16.41 1.97 -10.78
N SER A 20 -17.63 2.45 -10.99
CA SER A 20 -18.86 1.75 -10.60
C SER A 20 -19.08 0.44 -11.36
N GLN A 21 -18.81 0.42 -12.68
CA GLN A 21 -18.95 -0.80 -13.47
C GLN A 21 -17.94 -1.87 -13.05
N CYS A 22 -16.69 -1.48 -12.83
CA CYS A 22 -15.65 -2.42 -12.41
C CYS A 22 -15.89 -2.89 -10.96
N LEU A 23 -16.31 -1.99 -10.05
CA LEU A 23 -16.64 -2.32 -8.66
C LEU A 23 -17.83 -3.29 -8.56
N PHE A 24 -18.98 -2.93 -9.13
CA PHE A 24 -20.22 -3.67 -8.93
C PHE A 24 -20.43 -4.81 -9.93
N ARG A 25 -19.77 -4.77 -11.10
CA ARG A 25 -19.93 -5.76 -12.18
C ARG A 25 -18.58 -6.16 -12.78
N PRO A 26 -17.61 -6.63 -11.98
CA PRO A 26 -16.24 -6.90 -12.43
C PRO A 26 -16.19 -7.89 -13.59
N LYS A 27 -17.03 -8.94 -13.59
CA LYS A 27 -17.11 -9.91 -14.69
C LYS A 27 -17.48 -9.28 -16.02
N ARG A 28 -18.51 -8.42 -16.03
CA ARG A 28 -18.98 -7.75 -17.26
C ARG A 28 -17.97 -6.71 -17.72
N PHE A 29 -17.35 -6.00 -16.78
CA PHE A 29 -16.30 -5.04 -17.09
C PHE A 29 -15.10 -5.70 -17.75
N ILE A 30 -14.59 -6.81 -17.20
CA ILE A 30 -13.50 -7.61 -17.79
C ILE A 30 -13.87 -8.09 -19.20
N GLN A 31 -15.10 -8.58 -19.39
CA GLN A 31 -15.60 -8.99 -20.70
C GLN A 31 -15.59 -7.84 -21.72
N GLN A 32 -16.16 -6.69 -21.35
CA GLN A 32 -16.24 -5.51 -22.22
C GLN A 32 -14.86 -4.99 -22.59
N GLN A 33 -13.98 -4.84 -21.61
CA GLN A 33 -12.64 -4.30 -21.84
C GLN A 33 -11.77 -5.25 -22.65
N SER A 34 -11.86 -6.57 -22.46
CA SER A 34 -11.05 -7.50 -23.28
C SER A 34 -11.65 -7.74 -24.68
N ALA A 35 -12.87 -7.29 -24.94
CA ALA A 35 -13.49 -7.34 -26.28
C ALA A 35 -13.16 -6.10 -27.13
N LEU A 36 -12.58 -5.05 -26.53
CA LEU A 36 -12.13 -3.88 -27.28
C LEU A 36 -10.93 -4.25 -28.17
N PRO A 37 -10.87 -3.74 -29.41
CA PRO A 37 -9.72 -3.93 -30.27
C PRO A 37 -8.48 -3.29 -29.64
N GLU A 38 -7.33 -3.95 -29.79
CA GLU A 38 -6.05 -3.44 -29.28
C GLU A 38 -5.74 -2.08 -29.90
N GLN A 39 -5.55 -1.08 -29.04
CA GLN A 39 -5.14 0.27 -29.41
C GLN A 39 -3.69 0.51 -28.97
N PRO A 40 -2.92 1.34 -29.69
CA PRO A 40 -1.55 1.65 -29.30
C PRO A 40 -1.43 2.29 -27.89
N ASP A 41 -2.49 2.97 -27.43
CA ASP A 41 -2.51 3.71 -26.15
C ASP A 41 -3.27 2.99 -25.01
N GLU A 42 -3.44 1.67 -25.07
CA GLU A 42 -4.21 0.93 -24.07
C GLU A 42 -3.66 1.04 -22.65
N ILE A 43 -2.33 1.05 -22.52
CA ILE A 43 -1.66 1.20 -21.23
C ILE A 43 -1.95 2.59 -20.66
N SER A 44 -1.92 3.64 -21.49
CA SER A 44 -2.17 5.03 -21.06
C SER A 44 -3.50 5.16 -20.37
N LYS A 45 -4.57 4.61 -20.96
CA LYS A 45 -5.93 4.68 -20.38
C LYS A 45 -6.03 4.02 -18.99
N GLY A 46 -5.35 2.89 -18.80
CA GLY A 46 -5.29 2.23 -17.49
C GLY A 46 -4.52 3.06 -16.46
N VAL A 47 -3.39 3.64 -16.88
CA VAL A 47 -2.55 4.50 -16.04
C VAL A 47 -3.26 5.81 -15.67
N GLU A 48 -3.94 6.45 -16.62
CA GLU A 48 -4.75 7.66 -16.39
C GLU A 48 -5.81 7.41 -15.31
N PHE A 49 -6.52 6.28 -15.41
CA PHE A 49 -7.48 5.89 -14.39
C PHE A 49 -6.81 5.66 -13.03
N LEU A 50 -5.67 4.97 -13.00
CA LEU A 50 -4.92 4.72 -11.77
C LEU A 50 -4.44 6.01 -11.10
N ILE A 51 -3.93 6.97 -11.89
CA ILE A 51 -3.51 8.29 -11.42
C ILE A 51 -4.72 9.05 -10.84
N LEU A 52 -5.86 9.06 -11.54
CA LEU A 52 -7.06 9.73 -11.06
C LEU A 52 -7.59 9.08 -9.76
N SER A 53 -7.57 7.74 -9.69
CA SER A 53 -7.84 7.00 -8.46
C SER A 53 -6.89 7.40 -7.33
N PHE A 54 -5.60 7.60 -7.62
CA PHE A 54 -4.59 8.00 -6.62
C PHE A 54 -4.89 9.41 -6.09
N LEU A 55 -5.21 10.35 -6.97
CA LEU A 55 -5.61 11.69 -6.58
C LEU A 55 -6.88 11.71 -5.72
N ILE A 56 -7.87 10.88 -6.06
CA ILE A 56 -9.09 10.73 -5.27
C ILE A 56 -8.78 10.08 -3.91
N ALA A 57 -7.95 9.03 -3.88
CA ALA A 57 -7.52 8.38 -2.65
C ALA A 57 -6.76 9.35 -1.73
N LEU A 58 -5.85 10.16 -2.27
CA LEU A 58 -5.19 11.24 -1.53
C LEU A 58 -6.18 12.27 -1.00
N PHE A 59 -7.15 12.70 -1.82
CA PHE A 59 -8.17 13.64 -1.38
C PHE A 59 -9.01 13.07 -0.23
N ILE A 60 -9.42 11.81 -0.32
CA ILE A 60 -10.17 11.13 0.75
C ILE A 60 -9.31 11.00 2.00
N SER A 61 -8.03 10.62 1.89
CA SER A 61 -7.16 10.50 3.06
C SER A 61 -6.90 11.85 3.75
N GLN A 62 -6.99 12.97 3.03
CA GLN A 62 -6.96 14.30 3.64
C GLN A 62 -8.27 14.68 4.34
N LEU A 63 -9.42 14.35 3.73
CA LEU A 63 -10.73 14.64 4.33
C LEU A 63 -11.08 13.73 5.50
N LEU A 64 -10.62 12.48 5.45
CA LEU A 64 -10.87 11.42 6.42
C LEU A 64 -9.53 10.78 6.81
N PRO A 65 -8.67 11.49 7.56
CA PRO A 65 -7.32 11.03 7.88
C PRO A 65 -7.36 9.83 8.80
N GLU A 66 -6.61 8.77 8.49
CA GLU A 66 -6.56 7.54 9.27
C GLU A 66 -6.02 7.78 10.69
N ALA A 67 -6.64 7.12 11.67
CA ALA A 67 -6.26 7.24 13.07
C ALA A 67 -4.89 6.62 13.38
N VAL A 68 -4.53 5.55 12.66
CA VAL A 68 -3.37 4.69 13.00
C VAL A 68 -2.14 5.02 12.14
N ASN A 69 -2.32 5.74 11.03
CA ASN A 69 -1.23 6.17 10.17
C ASN A 69 -1.66 7.32 9.24
N PRO A 70 -1.85 8.54 9.76
CA PRO A 70 -2.34 9.66 8.96
C PRO A 70 -1.33 9.99 7.86
N VAL A 71 -1.83 10.18 6.63
CA VAL A 71 -1.00 10.65 5.51
C VAL A 71 -0.64 12.10 5.76
N ALA A 72 0.56 12.33 6.30
CA ALA A 72 1.09 13.67 6.51
C ALA A 72 1.49 14.30 5.17
N LEU A 73 0.91 15.46 4.84
CA LEU A 73 1.37 16.23 3.69
C LEU A 73 2.77 16.78 3.95
N PRO A 74 3.63 16.80 2.92
CA PRO A 74 4.96 17.37 3.04
C PRO A 74 4.89 18.85 3.42
N ALA A 75 5.63 19.25 4.45
CA ALA A 75 5.69 20.63 4.92
C ALA A 75 6.66 21.50 4.08
N ASP A 76 7.56 20.88 3.32
CA ASP A 76 8.56 21.55 2.48
C ASP A 76 8.76 20.84 1.12
N ASP A 77 9.40 21.54 0.19
CA ASP A 77 9.64 21.05 -1.18
C ASP A 77 10.52 19.78 -1.20
N ALA A 78 11.43 19.65 -0.23
CA ALA A 78 12.30 18.49 -0.11
C ALA A 78 11.52 17.24 0.30
N ALA A 79 10.62 17.34 1.27
CA ALA A 79 9.72 16.27 1.66
C ALA A 79 8.71 15.97 0.53
N PHE A 80 8.27 16.97 -0.22
CA PHE A 80 7.39 16.75 -1.37
C PHE A 80 8.08 15.93 -2.46
N THR A 81 9.34 16.24 -2.74
CA THR A 81 10.15 15.48 -3.70
C THR A 81 10.35 14.02 -3.24
N ARG A 82 10.55 13.80 -1.94
CA ARG A 82 10.63 12.45 -1.36
C ARG A 82 9.32 11.68 -1.47
N LEU A 83 8.19 12.32 -1.14
CA LEU A 83 6.86 11.73 -1.27
C LEU A 83 6.57 11.35 -2.73
N ALA A 84 6.83 12.26 -3.67
CA ALA A 84 6.63 12.03 -5.09
C ALA A 84 7.53 10.90 -5.62
N SER A 85 8.79 10.85 -5.18
CA SER A 85 9.74 9.81 -5.55
C SER A 85 9.34 8.44 -4.98
N SER A 86 8.83 8.39 -3.75
CA SER A 86 8.25 7.17 -3.17
C SER A 86 7.05 6.69 -3.96
N ALA A 87 6.11 7.59 -4.29
CA ALA A 87 4.93 7.24 -5.09
C ALA A 87 5.30 6.73 -6.49
N LEU A 88 6.31 7.32 -7.14
CA LEU A 88 6.84 6.83 -8.40
C LEU A 88 7.45 5.43 -8.25
N PHE A 89 8.22 5.19 -7.18
CA PHE A 89 8.78 3.88 -6.89
C PHE A 89 7.67 2.83 -6.67
N ASP A 90 6.61 3.17 -5.94
CA ASP A 90 5.46 2.29 -5.73
C ASP A 90 4.73 1.96 -7.03
N LEU A 91 4.61 2.93 -7.95
CA LEU A 91 4.09 2.68 -9.31
C LEU A 91 4.98 1.72 -10.10
N PHE A 92 6.31 1.84 -9.98
CA PHE A 92 7.23 0.87 -10.58
C PHE A 92 7.06 -0.52 -9.96
N LEU A 93 6.95 -0.62 -8.64
CA LEU A 93 6.69 -1.90 -7.96
C LEU A 93 5.38 -2.53 -8.42
N LEU A 94 4.33 -1.72 -8.58
CA LEU A 94 3.04 -2.16 -9.10
C LEU A 94 3.17 -2.69 -10.53
N PHE A 95 3.95 -2.02 -11.38
CA PHE A 95 4.25 -2.50 -12.74
C PHE A 95 4.98 -3.84 -12.73
N PHE A 96 6.00 -4.01 -11.88
CA PHE A 96 6.70 -5.29 -11.73
C PHE A 96 5.77 -6.40 -11.20
N ALA A 97 4.89 -6.08 -10.24
CA ALA A 97 3.89 -7.02 -9.76
C ALA A 97 2.94 -7.47 -10.89
N ALA A 98 2.52 -6.54 -11.75
CA ALA A 98 1.73 -6.84 -12.93
C ALA A 98 2.49 -7.74 -13.91
N ALA A 99 3.78 -7.46 -14.15
CA ALA A 99 4.63 -8.27 -15.03
C ALA A 99 4.82 -9.70 -14.50
N ILE A 100 5.06 -9.86 -13.19
CA ILE A 100 5.13 -11.18 -12.53
C ILE A 100 3.80 -11.93 -12.68
N ALA A 101 2.69 -11.26 -12.35
CA ALA A 101 1.35 -11.85 -12.43
C ALA A 101 1.01 -12.29 -13.87
N PHE A 102 1.34 -11.45 -14.86
CA PHE A 102 1.18 -11.80 -16.27
C PHE A 102 2.11 -12.94 -16.70
N GLY A 103 3.37 -12.95 -16.24
CA GLY A 103 4.32 -14.05 -16.48
C GLY A 103 3.77 -15.39 -16.00
N CYS A 104 3.21 -15.44 -14.78
CA CYS A 104 2.54 -16.62 -14.24
C CYS A 104 1.33 -17.05 -15.10
N LEU A 105 0.53 -16.08 -15.55
CA LEU A 105 -0.61 -16.34 -16.45
C LEU A 105 -0.15 -16.90 -17.81
N ARG A 106 0.96 -16.39 -18.36
CA ARG A 106 1.58 -16.88 -19.60
C ARG A 106 2.06 -18.32 -19.43
N MET A 107 2.69 -18.66 -18.30
CA MET A 107 3.15 -20.03 -18.01
C MET A 107 2.00 -21.05 -17.98
N VAL A 108 0.79 -20.66 -17.58
CA VAL A 108 -0.38 -21.56 -17.58
C VAL A 108 -1.15 -21.58 -18.92
N GLY A 109 -0.73 -20.79 -19.90
CA GLY A 109 -1.21 -20.83 -21.28
C GLY A 109 -2.12 -19.68 -21.72
N VAL A 110 -2.08 -18.52 -21.04
CA VAL A 110 -2.80 -17.32 -21.52
C VAL A 110 -2.17 -16.78 -22.81
N ALA A 111 -2.99 -16.44 -23.79
CA ALA A 111 -2.55 -15.94 -25.10
C ALA A 111 -2.74 -14.41 -25.28
N SER A 112 -3.42 -13.73 -24.34
CA SER A 112 -3.62 -12.28 -24.42
C SER A 112 -2.31 -11.50 -24.33
N SER A 113 -2.32 -10.28 -24.85
CA SER A 113 -1.21 -9.34 -24.75
C SER A 113 -1.05 -8.79 -23.33
N PHE A 114 0.17 -8.36 -23.01
CA PHE A 114 0.44 -7.70 -21.73
C PHE A 114 -0.28 -6.37 -21.61
N SER A 115 -0.43 -5.60 -22.70
CA SER A 115 -1.13 -4.31 -22.69
C SER A 115 -2.59 -4.43 -22.26
N ALA A 116 -3.32 -5.41 -22.82
CA ALA A 116 -4.71 -5.66 -22.47
C ALA A 116 -4.85 -6.11 -21.01
N PHE A 117 -3.95 -6.97 -20.54
CA PHE A 117 -3.89 -7.39 -19.12
C PHE A 117 -3.58 -6.20 -18.20
N PHE A 118 -2.54 -5.43 -18.51
CA PHE A 118 -2.08 -4.33 -17.68
C PHE A 118 -3.12 -3.24 -17.55
N ARG A 119 -3.84 -2.91 -18.63
CA ARG A 119 -4.97 -1.97 -18.59
C ARG A 119 -6.02 -2.41 -17.57
N LEU A 120 -6.43 -3.68 -17.62
CA LEU A 120 -7.38 -4.24 -16.65
C LEU A 120 -6.80 -4.21 -15.23
N PHE A 121 -5.57 -4.68 -15.07
CA PHE A 121 -4.87 -4.67 -13.79
C PHE A 121 -4.87 -3.26 -13.16
N ALA A 122 -4.55 -2.23 -13.94
CA ALA A 122 -4.54 -0.84 -13.48
C ALA A 122 -5.93 -0.35 -13.02
N PHE A 123 -7.01 -0.69 -13.72
CA PHE A 123 -8.39 -0.39 -13.27
C PHE A 123 -8.69 -1.02 -11.91
N PHE A 124 -8.39 -2.32 -11.76
CA PHE A 124 -8.64 -3.03 -10.51
C PHE A 124 -7.80 -2.44 -9.37
N CYS A 125 -6.51 -2.16 -9.59
CA CYS A 125 -5.63 -1.52 -8.62
C CYS A 125 -6.13 -0.12 -8.21
N GLY A 126 -6.59 0.69 -9.17
CA GLY A 126 -7.13 2.01 -8.88
C GLY A 126 -8.35 1.96 -7.97
N ILE A 127 -9.25 0.99 -8.18
CA ILE A 127 -10.42 0.80 -7.33
C ILE A 127 -10.03 0.26 -5.95
N THR A 128 -9.16 -0.75 -5.91
CA THR A 128 -8.63 -1.32 -4.67
C THR A 128 -8.01 -0.23 -3.79
N MET A 129 -7.22 0.67 -4.36
CA MET A 129 -6.60 1.76 -3.64
C MET A 129 -7.63 2.72 -3.01
N VAL A 130 -8.62 3.16 -3.77
CA VAL A 130 -9.69 4.04 -3.25
C VAL A 130 -10.46 3.34 -2.12
N LEU A 131 -10.78 2.06 -2.29
CA LEU A 131 -11.48 1.28 -1.26
C LEU A 131 -10.65 1.05 0.00
N LEU A 132 -9.34 0.84 -0.14
CA LEU A 132 -8.43 0.68 1.00
C LEU A 132 -8.37 1.96 1.83
N VAL A 133 -8.29 3.14 1.20
CA VAL A 133 -8.32 4.41 1.95
C VAL A 133 -9.65 4.56 2.70
N PHE A 134 -10.79 4.24 2.08
CA PHE A 134 -12.07 4.25 2.79
C PHE A 134 -12.11 3.24 3.95
N ALA A 135 -11.57 2.03 3.75
CA ALA A 135 -11.54 1.00 4.78
C ALA A 135 -10.66 1.43 5.96
N ASN A 136 -9.51 2.05 5.69
CA ASN A 136 -8.62 2.53 6.74
C ASN A 136 -9.20 3.76 7.46
N ALA A 137 -9.92 4.63 6.77
CA ALA A 137 -10.63 5.76 7.40
C ALA A 137 -11.68 5.30 8.44
N LEU A 138 -12.16 4.05 8.38
CA LEU A 138 -13.04 3.49 9.42
C LEU A 138 -12.36 3.39 10.80
N THR A 139 -11.02 3.33 10.83
CA THR A 139 -10.26 3.36 12.10
C THR A 139 -10.49 4.66 12.88
N ASN A 140 -10.96 5.73 12.22
CA ASN A 140 -11.29 7.01 12.86
C ASN A 140 -12.43 6.91 13.87
N ILE A 141 -13.28 5.89 13.76
CA ILE A 141 -14.31 5.61 14.77
C ILE A 141 -13.66 5.42 16.15
N ALA A 142 -12.45 4.85 16.20
CA ALA A 142 -11.71 4.66 17.43
C ALA A 142 -11.31 5.98 18.10
N MET A 143 -11.07 7.05 17.32
CA MET A 143 -10.65 8.37 17.82
C MET A 143 -11.79 9.16 18.47
N ILE A 144 -13.04 8.67 18.38
CA ILE A 144 -14.16 9.21 19.17
C ILE A 144 -13.93 8.91 20.66
N ASP A 145 -13.20 7.84 21.00
CA ASP A 145 -12.79 7.57 22.38
C ASP A 145 -11.62 8.48 22.78
N PRO A 146 -11.81 9.38 23.77
CA PRO A 146 -10.75 10.30 24.20
C PRO A 146 -9.56 9.57 24.84
N VAL A 147 -9.74 8.34 25.34
CA VAL A 147 -8.62 7.53 25.84
C VAL A 147 -7.77 7.04 24.68
N VAL A 148 -8.39 6.52 23.62
CA VAL A 148 -7.67 6.08 22.41
C VAL A 148 -6.92 7.25 21.79
N ALA A 149 -7.57 8.40 21.63
CA ALA A 149 -6.94 9.59 21.07
C ALA A 149 -5.72 10.07 21.88
N LYS A 150 -5.82 10.11 23.22
CA LYS A 150 -4.70 10.48 24.10
C LYS A 150 -3.57 9.46 24.06
N SER A 151 -3.90 8.17 24.12
CA SER A 151 -2.91 7.09 24.03
C SER A 151 -2.17 7.16 22.69
N TRP A 152 -2.86 7.48 21.60
CA TRP A 152 -2.25 7.60 20.29
C TRP A 152 -1.24 8.77 20.20
N ILE A 153 -1.62 9.94 20.70
CA ILE A 153 -0.70 11.10 20.79
C ILE A 153 0.53 10.75 21.64
N GLN A 154 0.32 10.02 22.75
CA GLN A 154 1.42 9.59 23.62
C GLN A 154 2.34 8.58 22.93
N LEU A 155 1.80 7.69 22.09
CA LEU A 155 2.58 6.75 21.28
C LEU A 155 3.40 7.47 20.21
N GLU A 156 2.83 8.48 19.53
CA GLU A 156 3.56 9.29 18.54
C GLU A 156 4.75 10.01 19.18
N GLN A 157 4.54 10.63 20.36
CA GLN A 157 5.62 11.27 21.13
C GLN A 157 6.68 10.25 21.56
N SER A 158 6.26 9.04 21.98
CA SER A 158 7.17 7.97 22.35
C SER A 158 8.03 7.51 21.17
N ALA A 159 7.43 7.36 19.98
CA ALA A 159 8.16 6.97 18.77
C ALA A 159 9.25 7.99 18.39
N GLN A 160 8.95 9.29 18.47
CA GLN A 160 9.93 10.35 18.24
C GLN A 160 11.08 10.32 19.25
N ALA A 161 10.80 9.98 20.51
CA ALA A 161 11.81 9.84 21.56
C ALA A 161 12.69 8.59 21.41
N LEU A 162 12.13 7.49 20.87
CA LEU A 162 12.84 6.22 20.69
C LEU A 162 13.85 6.26 19.53
N GLN A 163 13.55 6.98 18.45
CA GLN A 163 14.39 7.04 17.24
C GLN A 163 15.86 7.43 17.49
N PRO A 164 16.20 8.47 18.28
CA PRO A 164 17.60 8.80 18.57
C PRO A 164 18.28 7.76 19.49
N MET A 165 17.53 7.05 20.34
CA MET A 165 18.09 6.04 21.24
C MET A 165 18.47 4.76 20.48
N THR A 166 17.63 4.31 19.55
CA THR A 166 17.95 3.18 18.65
C THR A 166 19.12 3.51 17.74
N ALA A 167 19.20 4.73 17.20
CA ALA A 167 20.34 5.17 16.41
C ALA A 167 21.65 5.12 17.21
N ARG A 168 21.65 5.58 18.48
CA ARG A 168 22.84 5.52 19.35
C ARG A 168 23.28 4.10 19.68
N LEU A 169 22.34 3.19 19.95
CA LEU A 169 22.65 1.77 20.18
C LEU A 169 23.31 1.13 18.95
N LEU A 170 22.77 1.41 17.76
CA LEU A 170 23.32 0.88 16.50
C LEU A 170 24.68 1.49 16.12
N CYS A 171 24.99 2.69 16.60
CA CYS A 171 26.30 3.34 16.41
C CYS A 171 27.36 2.94 17.45
N ASN A 172 26.97 2.30 18.55
CA ASN A 172 27.91 1.79 19.56
C ASN A 172 28.39 0.40 19.14
N THR A 173 29.36 0.36 18.23
CA THR A 173 30.06 -0.87 17.85
C THR A 173 31.49 -0.87 18.37
N ASP A 174 32.01 -2.02 18.78
CA ASP A 174 33.42 -2.16 19.15
C ASP A 174 34.33 -2.22 17.90
N ALA A 175 35.64 -2.32 18.14
CA ALA A 175 36.64 -2.45 17.08
C ALA A 175 36.49 -3.72 16.22
N THR A 176 35.67 -4.69 16.62
CA THR A 176 35.33 -5.90 15.84
C THR A 176 34.03 -5.74 15.05
N GLY A 177 33.31 -4.64 15.25
CA GLY A 177 32.01 -4.38 14.65
C GLY A 177 30.84 -5.01 15.41
N GLU A 178 31.07 -5.56 16.60
CA GLU A 178 29.99 -6.07 17.45
C GLU A 178 29.32 -4.92 18.22
N LEU A 179 28.01 -5.00 18.39
CA LEU A 179 27.24 -4.01 19.16
C LEU A 179 27.68 -4.05 20.63
N VAL A 180 28.27 -2.97 21.11
CA VAL A 180 28.62 -2.82 22.52
C VAL A 180 27.35 -2.43 23.26
N ALA A 181 26.93 -3.28 24.19
CA ALA A 181 25.79 -3.00 25.04
C ALA A 181 26.08 -1.79 25.93
N ASP A 182 25.60 -0.61 25.52
CA ASP A 182 25.39 0.49 26.45
C ASP A 182 24.20 0.12 27.33
N THR A 183 24.49 -0.47 28.49
CA THR A 183 23.48 -0.98 29.42
C THR A 183 22.56 0.12 29.93
N ALA A 184 23.03 1.38 30.03
CA ALA A 184 22.19 2.50 30.44
C ALA A 184 21.20 2.89 29.33
N THR A 185 21.67 3.03 28.09
CA THR A 185 20.81 3.33 26.93
C THR A 185 19.87 2.17 26.61
N SER A 186 20.33 0.92 26.77
CA SER A 186 19.52 -0.29 26.58
C SER A 186 18.40 -0.41 27.63
N ASN A 187 18.70 -0.18 28.90
CA ASN A 187 17.69 -0.20 29.97
C ASN A 187 16.67 0.94 29.81
N ALA A 188 17.11 2.15 29.44
CA ALA A 188 16.23 3.27 29.17
C ALA A 188 15.31 3.01 27.96
N LEU A 189 15.85 2.42 26.89
CA LEU A 189 15.08 2.00 25.72
C LEU A 189 14.04 0.94 26.09
N GLN A 190 14.44 -0.08 26.85
CA GLN A 190 13.55 -1.16 27.27
C GLN A 190 12.41 -0.65 28.16
N GLN A 191 12.69 0.29 29.05
CA GLN A 191 11.68 0.92 29.90
C GLN A 191 10.70 1.78 29.09
N GLN A 192 11.19 2.55 28.11
CA GLN A 192 10.31 3.31 27.21
C GLN A 192 9.46 2.41 26.32
N LEU A 193 10.02 1.30 25.80
CA LEU A 193 9.27 0.32 25.01
C LEU A 193 8.18 -0.36 25.84
N GLN A 194 8.47 -0.72 27.08
CA GLN A 194 7.46 -1.28 28.00
C GLN A 194 6.35 -0.28 28.29
N GLN A 195 6.68 0.99 28.55
CA GLN A 195 5.67 2.04 28.74
C GLN A 195 4.82 2.25 27.48
N ALA A 196 5.43 2.33 26.30
CA ALA A 196 4.71 2.43 25.05
C ALA A 196 3.80 1.21 24.81
N GLN A 197 4.26 0.01 25.15
CA GLN A 197 3.46 -1.22 25.03
C GLN A 197 2.24 -1.21 25.96
N VAL A 198 2.37 -0.71 27.19
CA VAL A 198 1.23 -0.55 28.11
C VAL A 198 0.21 0.45 27.56
N VAL A 199 0.67 1.60 27.06
CA VAL A 199 -0.21 2.63 26.47
C VAL A 199 -0.91 2.10 25.22
N TYR A 200 -0.20 1.32 24.39
CA TYR A 200 -0.77 0.64 23.23
C TYR A 200 -1.86 -0.35 23.64
N GLN A 201 -1.59 -1.23 24.61
CA GLN A 201 -2.58 -2.19 25.12
C GLN A 201 -3.85 -1.47 25.61
N GLN A 202 -3.68 -0.41 26.40
CA GLN A 202 -4.80 0.40 26.91
C GLN A 202 -5.66 1.03 25.80
N ALA A 203 -5.06 1.36 24.65
CA ALA A 203 -5.79 1.86 23.49
C ALA A 203 -6.51 0.72 22.75
N THR A 204 -5.81 -0.39 22.51
CA THR A 204 -6.31 -1.51 21.69
C THR A 204 -7.39 -2.37 22.36
N GLU A 205 -7.46 -2.36 23.69
CA GLU A 205 -8.50 -3.07 24.46
C GLU A 205 -9.86 -2.33 24.45
N ARG A 206 -9.91 -1.10 23.94
CA ARG A 206 -11.13 -0.30 23.91
C ARG A 206 -12.10 -0.82 22.86
N THR A 207 -13.38 -0.85 23.23
CA THR A 207 -14.45 -1.37 22.36
C THR A 207 -14.54 -0.63 21.02
N LEU A 208 -14.38 0.70 21.01
CA LEU A 208 -14.42 1.50 19.77
C LEU A 208 -13.20 1.24 18.88
N PHE A 209 -12.03 0.96 19.46
CA PHE A 209 -10.86 0.54 18.70
C PHE A 209 -11.07 -0.83 18.06
N LEU A 210 -11.52 -1.81 18.84
CA LEU A 210 -11.82 -3.15 18.35
C LEU A 210 -12.90 -3.13 17.26
N LEU A 211 -13.91 -2.26 17.39
CA LEU A 211 -14.93 -2.08 16.37
C LEU A 211 -14.35 -1.48 15.07
N GLY A 212 -13.55 -0.41 15.17
CA GLY A 212 -12.90 0.20 14.01
C GLY A 212 -11.98 -0.76 13.28
N ALA A 213 -11.11 -1.46 14.02
CA ALA A 213 -10.21 -2.48 13.48
C ALA A 213 -10.99 -3.68 12.90
N GLY A 214 -12.05 -4.13 13.56
CA GLY A 214 -12.91 -5.20 13.07
C GLY A 214 -13.63 -4.85 11.76
N LEU A 215 -14.14 -3.62 11.65
CA LEU A 215 -14.75 -3.11 10.42
C LEU A 215 -13.71 -2.98 9.29
N GLN A 216 -12.52 -2.47 9.58
CA GLN A 216 -11.41 -2.40 8.62
C GLN A 216 -11.04 -3.79 8.10
N ALA A 217 -10.86 -4.76 9.00
CA ALA A 217 -10.53 -6.14 8.64
C ALA A 217 -11.64 -6.80 7.80
N LEU A 218 -12.91 -6.57 8.16
CA LEU A 218 -14.05 -7.05 7.38
C LEU A 218 -14.05 -6.47 5.96
N MET A 219 -13.77 -5.18 5.81
CA MET A 219 -13.69 -4.53 4.50
C MET A 219 -12.52 -5.06 3.67
N GLN A 220 -11.36 -5.30 4.28
CA GLN A 220 -10.22 -5.92 3.61
C GLN A 220 -10.54 -7.36 3.15
N LEU A 221 -11.28 -8.13 3.95
CA LEU A 221 -11.73 -9.47 3.57
C LEU A 221 -12.72 -9.43 2.39
N ILE A 222 -13.68 -8.49 2.40
CA ILE A 222 -14.62 -8.29 1.28
C ILE A 222 -13.85 -7.92 0.02
N LEU A 223 -12.87 -7.03 0.12
CA LEU A 223 -12.00 -6.62 -0.98
C LEU A 223 -11.16 -7.79 -1.52
N LEU A 224 -10.61 -8.64 -0.65
CA LEU A 224 -9.89 -9.85 -1.04
C LEU A 224 -10.79 -10.82 -1.82
N CYS A 225 -12.01 -11.05 -1.34
CA CYS A 225 -13.01 -11.85 -2.04
C CYS A 225 -13.36 -11.25 -3.40
N TRP A 226 -13.53 -9.93 -3.49
CA TRP A 226 -13.80 -9.22 -4.74
C TRP A 226 -12.64 -9.37 -5.75
N LEU A 227 -11.39 -9.21 -5.31
CA LEU A 227 -10.20 -9.42 -6.14
C LEU A 227 -10.10 -10.88 -6.63
N PHE A 228 -10.41 -11.85 -5.78
CA PHE A 228 -10.44 -13.26 -6.16
C PHE A 228 -11.50 -13.55 -7.23
N ILE A 229 -12.70 -12.96 -7.10
CA ILE A 229 -13.75 -13.04 -8.12
C ILE A 229 -13.28 -12.43 -9.44
N ALA A 230 -12.60 -11.29 -9.40
CA ALA A 230 -12.05 -10.63 -10.59
C ALA A 230 -10.97 -11.48 -11.27
N TRP A 231 -10.04 -12.04 -10.49
CA TRP A 231 -8.99 -12.94 -10.98
C TRP A 231 -9.57 -14.17 -11.67
N PHE A 232 -10.57 -14.80 -11.04
CA PHE A 232 -11.27 -15.94 -11.63
C PHE A 232 -12.04 -15.56 -12.89
N ALA A 233 -12.70 -14.40 -12.90
CA ALA A 233 -13.42 -13.92 -14.06
C ALA A 233 -12.48 -13.71 -15.26
N TYR A 234 -11.32 -13.08 -15.03
CA TYR A 234 -10.31 -12.90 -16.05
C TYR A 234 -9.78 -14.25 -16.56
N GLY A 235 -9.39 -15.15 -15.65
CA GLY A 235 -8.90 -16.48 -16.03
C GLY A 235 -9.92 -17.29 -16.84
N LYS A 236 -11.21 -17.21 -16.49
CA LYS A 236 -12.29 -17.85 -17.26
C LYS A 236 -12.50 -17.22 -18.63
N GLN A 237 -12.37 -15.91 -18.75
CA GLN A 237 -12.41 -15.24 -20.05
C GLN A 237 -11.27 -15.69 -20.96
N GLN A 238 -10.09 -15.94 -20.40
CA GLN A 238 -8.95 -16.52 -21.10
C GLN A 238 -9.06 -18.05 -21.30
N GLN A 239 -10.24 -18.64 -21.09
CA GLN A 239 -10.53 -20.06 -21.26
C GLN A 239 -9.67 -21.01 -20.41
N LEU A 240 -9.15 -20.54 -19.27
CA LEU A 240 -8.38 -21.38 -18.36
C LEU A 240 -9.28 -22.32 -17.53
N SER A 241 -8.77 -23.53 -17.27
CA SER A 241 -9.37 -24.43 -16.28
C SER A 241 -9.23 -23.87 -14.87
N SER A 242 -10.15 -24.22 -13.97
CA SER A 242 -10.13 -23.68 -12.59
C SER A 242 -8.82 -23.99 -11.87
N GLY A 243 -8.22 -25.17 -12.10
CA GLY A 243 -6.92 -25.53 -11.53
C GLY A 243 -5.77 -24.62 -12.00
N LYS A 244 -5.75 -24.25 -13.29
CA LYS A 244 -4.75 -23.32 -13.83
C LYS A 244 -4.88 -21.90 -13.28
N ILE A 245 -6.12 -21.45 -13.03
CA ILE A 245 -6.40 -20.14 -12.42
C ILE A 245 -5.87 -20.09 -10.98
N VAL A 246 -6.12 -21.15 -10.19
CA VAL A 246 -5.60 -21.25 -8.82
C VAL A 246 -4.07 -21.32 -8.83
N LEU A 247 -3.50 -22.14 -9.72
CA LEU A 247 -2.05 -22.25 -9.85
C LEU A 247 -1.39 -20.90 -10.19
N SER A 248 -1.94 -20.15 -11.15
CA SER A 248 -1.39 -18.84 -11.51
C SER A 248 -1.51 -17.83 -10.37
N ALA A 249 -2.60 -17.89 -9.58
CA ALA A 249 -2.75 -17.05 -8.39
C ALA A 249 -1.69 -17.36 -7.34
N LEU A 250 -1.51 -18.65 -7.00
CA LEU A 250 -0.53 -19.09 -6.00
C LEU A 250 0.91 -18.78 -6.42
N LEU A 251 1.25 -19.00 -7.69
CA LEU A 251 2.57 -18.65 -8.23
C LEU A 251 2.80 -17.13 -8.18
N SER A 252 1.81 -16.33 -8.56
CA SER A 252 1.92 -14.87 -8.51
C SER A 252 2.13 -14.38 -7.07
N LEU A 253 1.33 -14.88 -6.12
CA LEU A 253 1.47 -14.53 -4.70
C LEU A 253 2.84 -14.95 -4.14
N GLY A 254 3.29 -16.17 -4.45
CA GLY A 254 4.59 -16.67 -4.00
C GLY A 254 5.76 -15.85 -4.55
N LEU A 255 5.75 -15.52 -5.85
CA LEU A 255 6.82 -14.72 -6.47
C LEU A 255 6.80 -13.27 -5.98
N ILE A 256 5.62 -12.66 -5.82
CA ILE A 256 5.50 -11.30 -5.27
C ILE A 256 6.01 -11.27 -3.82
N TYR A 257 5.71 -12.30 -3.01
CA TYR A 257 6.21 -12.42 -1.64
C TYR A 257 7.74 -12.56 -1.59
N VAL A 258 8.33 -13.39 -2.47
CA VAL A 258 9.80 -13.50 -2.57
C VAL A 258 10.41 -12.16 -2.99
N ALA A 259 9.81 -11.48 -3.99
CA ALA A 259 10.28 -10.17 -4.44
C ALA A 259 10.20 -9.11 -3.33
N SER A 260 9.13 -9.09 -2.53
CA SER A 260 8.98 -8.13 -1.42
C SER A 260 10.00 -8.37 -0.31
N ILE A 261 10.32 -9.64 0.00
CA ILE A 261 11.41 -9.97 0.93
C ILE A 261 12.75 -9.45 0.41
N LEU A 262 13.08 -9.71 -0.87
CA LEU A 262 14.34 -9.27 -1.46
C LEU A 262 14.47 -7.73 -1.44
N LEU A 263 13.39 -7.02 -1.78
CA LEU A 263 13.35 -5.56 -1.70
C LEU A 263 13.52 -5.06 -0.27
N SER A 264 12.86 -5.70 0.69
CA SER A 264 12.97 -5.34 2.11
C SER A 264 14.39 -5.55 2.63
N LEU A 265 15.06 -6.64 2.23
CA LEU A 265 16.47 -6.90 2.55
C LEU A 265 17.39 -5.83 1.95
N MET A 266 17.18 -5.44 0.69
CA MET A 266 17.97 -4.38 0.03
C MET A 266 17.77 -3.02 0.71
N GLN A 267 16.52 -2.65 1.01
CA GLN A 267 16.19 -1.40 1.69
C GLN A 267 16.78 -1.36 3.09
N THR A 268 16.63 -2.43 3.87
CA THR A 268 17.20 -2.54 5.23
C THR A 268 18.73 -2.44 5.18
N GLY A 269 19.38 -3.13 4.23
CA GLY A 269 20.83 -3.04 4.04
C GLY A 269 21.29 -1.62 3.69
N SER A 270 20.56 -0.92 2.81
CA SER A 270 20.84 0.47 2.46
C SER A 270 20.66 1.43 3.64
N GLN A 271 19.59 1.26 4.43
CA GLN A 271 19.32 2.08 5.61
C GLN A 271 20.38 1.86 6.70
N MET A 272 20.76 0.61 6.95
CA MET A 272 21.83 0.29 7.89
C MET A 272 23.17 0.91 7.45
N MET A 273 23.52 0.80 6.17
CA MET A 273 24.74 1.41 5.64
C MET A 273 24.71 2.95 5.75
N ALA A 274 23.56 3.59 5.52
CA ALA A 274 23.40 5.02 5.70
C ALA A 274 23.57 5.43 7.17
N LEU A 275 22.99 4.66 8.10
CA LEU A 275 23.11 4.87 9.53
C LEU A 275 24.58 4.75 9.99
N TYR A 276 25.27 3.67 9.61
CA TYR A 276 26.68 3.47 9.96
C TYR A 276 27.59 4.58 9.43
N ARG A 277 27.33 5.13 8.23
CA ARG A 277 28.07 6.28 7.69
C ARG A 277 27.83 7.58 8.47
N SER A 278 26.70 7.68 9.17
CA SER A 278 26.34 8.85 9.98
C SER A 278 26.80 8.75 11.43
N CYS A 279 27.30 7.59 11.85
CA CYS A 279 27.85 7.43 13.19
C CYS A 279 29.14 8.24 13.33
N PRO A 280 29.36 8.93 14.47
CA PRO A 280 30.61 9.61 14.73
C PRO A 280 31.75 8.58 14.70
N THR A 281 32.80 8.86 13.94
CA THR A 281 34.03 8.07 14.01
C THR A 281 34.66 8.31 15.37
N SER A 282 34.68 7.27 16.20
CA SER A 282 35.45 7.24 17.46
C SER A 282 36.92 7.06 17.16
#